data_AF-A0A956DJC2-F1
#
_entry.id   AF-A0A956DJC2-F1
#
_cell.length_a   1.000
_cell.length_b   1.000
_cell.length_c   1.000
_cell.angle_alpha   90.00
_cell.angle_beta   90.00
_cell.angle_gamma   90.00
#
_symmetry.space_group_name_H-M   'P 1'
#
loop_
_entity.id
_entity.type
_entity.pdbx_description
1 polymer ?
#
loop_
_entity_poly.entity_id
_entity_poly.type
_entity_poly.pdbx_seq_one_letter_code
_entity_poly.pdbx_strand_id
1 'polypeptide(L)'
;MRRLAELEGRLAEEVESAPATRRSRQSRPVRRPARVIVGQSPAINALRKAIDKVGKSPATILIQGESGTGKELVASAIHRRSGRASGPFVRLNCAAIPESLIESEL
;
A
#
# COMPACT_ATOMS: atom_id res chain seq x y z
N MET A 1 -12.90 43.26 14.19
CA MET A 1 -11.66 42.69 13.59
C MET A 1 -10.67 42.28 14.69
N ARG A 2 -11.03 41.32 15.55
CA ARG A 2 -10.15 40.81 16.66
C ARG A 2 -10.28 39.29 16.89
N ARG A 3 -10.89 38.56 15.96
CA ARG A 3 -11.14 37.09 16.07
C ARG A 3 -10.41 36.24 15.01
N LEU A 4 -9.54 36.84 14.21
CA LEU A 4 -8.76 36.13 13.18
C LEU A 4 -7.33 35.77 13.62
N ALA A 5 -6.84 36.33 14.73
CA ALA A 5 -5.49 36.05 15.25
C ALA A 5 -5.40 34.86 16.22
N GLU A 6 -6.53 34.28 16.67
CA GLU A 6 -6.55 33.18 17.65
C GLU A 6 -6.48 31.78 17.01
N LEU A 7 -6.68 31.65 15.69
CA LEU A 7 -6.66 30.35 14.99
C LEU A 7 -5.29 29.99 14.38
N GLU A 8 -4.40 30.96 14.19
CA GLU A 8 -3.02 30.71 13.73
C GLU A 8 -2.13 30.15 14.86
N GLY A 9 -2.50 30.36 16.12
CA GLY A 9 -1.78 29.87 17.30
C GLY A 9 -1.98 28.38 17.62
N ARG A 10 -2.90 27.67 16.93
CA ARG A 10 -3.20 26.25 17.22
C ARG A 10 -2.53 25.25 16.27
N LEU A 11 -1.79 25.71 15.25
CA LEU A 11 -1.11 24.83 14.29
C LEU A 11 0.41 24.74 14.49
N ALA A 12 0.98 25.48 15.47
CA ALA A 12 2.43 25.66 15.59
C ALA A 12 3.11 24.85 16.72
N GLU A 13 2.38 24.03 17.50
CA GLU A 13 2.92 23.42 18.73
C GLU A 13 3.31 21.94 18.68
N GLU A 14 3.24 21.23 17.55
CA GLU A 14 3.61 19.80 17.51
C GLU A 14 5.00 19.50 16.89
N VAL A 15 5.80 20.53 16.62
CA VAL A 15 7.11 20.37 15.97
C VAL A 15 8.23 21.02 16.78
N GLU A 16 8.60 20.45 17.94
CA GLU A 16 9.98 20.61 18.44
C GLU A 16 10.42 19.53 19.46
N SER A 17 11.64 19.02 19.22
CA SER A 17 12.59 18.34 20.14
C SER A 17 12.36 16.84 20.45
N ALA A 18 13.02 15.90 19.74
CA ALA A 18 14.41 15.39 19.88
C ALA A 18 14.50 14.13 20.80
N PRO A 19 15.41 13.14 20.59
CA PRO A 19 16.72 13.26 19.96
C PRO A 19 17.07 12.22 18.87
N ALA A 20 18.17 12.51 18.18
CA ALA A 20 18.89 11.62 17.29
C ALA A 20 19.19 10.25 17.92
N THR A 21 18.61 9.19 17.36
CA THR A 21 19.15 7.84 17.48
C THR A 21 19.01 7.15 16.13
N ARG A 22 20.14 7.02 15.44
CA ARG A 22 20.34 6.10 14.32
C ARG A 22 20.00 4.67 14.76
N ARG A 23 18.75 4.29 14.59
CA ARG A 23 18.36 2.89 14.39
C ARG A 23 17.23 2.94 13.39
N SER A 24 17.50 2.36 12.22
CA SER A 24 16.50 2.01 11.22
C SER A 24 15.29 1.42 11.93
N ARG A 25 14.26 2.24 12.13
CA ARG A 25 12.91 1.77 12.40
C ARG A 25 12.45 1.15 11.10
N GLN A 26 12.95 -0.06 10.81
CA GLN A 26 12.25 -0.99 9.96
C GLN A 26 10.82 -1.02 10.50
N SER A 27 9.93 -0.36 9.78
CA SER A 27 8.50 -0.47 9.94
C SER A 27 8.21 -1.96 9.83
N ARG A 28 8.13 -2.63 10.99
CA ARG A 28 7.69 -4.02 11.06
C ARG A 28 6.39 -4.06 10.25
N PRO A 29 6.33 -4.77 9.12
CA PRO A 29 5.11 -4.79 8.32
C PRO A 29 4.03 -5.35 9.23
N VAL A 30 3.08 -4.48 9.61
CA VAL A 30 1.95 -4.88 10.45
C VAL A 30 1.26 -6.00 9.69
N ARG A 31 1.40 -7.24 10.18
CA ARG A 31 0.78 -8.43 9.62
C ARG A 31 -0.73 -8.33 9.82
N ARG A 32 -1.38 -7.54 8.99
CA ARG A 32 -2.85 -7.53 8.90
C ARG A 32 -3.27 -8.89 8.32
N PRO A 33 -4.32 -9.53 8.87
CA PRO A 33 -4.84 -10.78 8.32
C PRO A 33 -5.14 -10.59 6.82
N ALA A 34 -4.74 -11.58 6.03
CA ALA A 34 -4.87 -11.53 4.58
C ALA A 34 -6.36 -11.43 4.21
N ARG A 35 -6.77 -10.26 3.71
CA ARG A 35 -8.10 -10.09 3.12
C ARG A 35 -8.17 -10.95 1.85
N VAL A 36 -9.28 -11.67 1.68
CA VAL A 36 -9.51 -12.62 0.59
C VAL A 36 -10.55 -12.08 -0.40
N ILE A 37 -10.44 -12.49 -1.66
CA ILE A 37 -11.43 -12.17 -2.69
C ILE A 37 -12.67 -13.04 -2.45
N VAL A 38 -13.77 -12.40 -2.08
CA VAL A 38 -15.08 -13.03 -1.86
C VAL A 38 -15.95 -12.96 -3.13
N GLY A 39 -16.98 -13.81 -3.21
CA GLY A 39 -17.90 -13.88 -4.33
C GLY A 39 -17.77 -15.16 -5.17
N GLN A 40 -18.84 -15.51 -5.87
CA GLN A 40 -18.98 -16.76 -6.63
C GLN A 40 -19.36 -16.53 -8.10
N SER A 41 -19.40 -15.28 -8.56
CA SER A 41 -19.78 -14.97 -9.94
C SER A 41 -18.78 -15.58 -10.94
N PRO A 42 -19.22 -15.87 -12.19
CA PRO A 42 -18.33 -16.36 -13.23
C PRO A 42 -17.09 -15.48 -13.45
N ALA A 43 -17.25 -14.15 -13.36
CA ALA A 43 -16.16 -13.19 -13.48
C ALA A 43 -15.13 -13.33 -12.34
N ILE A 44 -15.57 -13.51 -11.10
CA ILE A 44 -14.66 -13.73 -9.96
C ILE A 44 -13.93 -15.07 -10.09
N ASN A 45 -14.61 -16.11 -10.60
CA ASN A 45 -13.96 -17.40 -10.84
C ASN A 45 -12.92 -17.31 -11.97
N ALA A 46 -13.19 -16.57 -13.04
CA ALA A 46 -12.21 -16.28 -14.09
C ALA A 46 -11.01 -15.49 -13.54
N LEU A 47 -11.25 -14.48 -12.70
CA LEU A 47 -10.21 -13.71 -12.03
C LEU A 47 -9.31 -14.61 -11.16
N ARG A 48 -9.87 -15.54 -10.37
CA ARG A 48 -9.09 -16.49 -9.57
C ARG A 48 -8.18 -17.36 -10.45
N LYS A 49 -8.69 -17.87 -11.57
CA LYS A 49 -7.90 -18.64 -12.54
C LYS A 49 -6.77 -17.81 -13.15
N ALA A 50 -7.04 -16.55 -13.49
CA ALA A 50 -6.03 -15.62 -13.99
C ALA A 50 -4.93 -15.39 -12.96
N ILE A 51 -5.29 -15.14 -11.70
CA ILE A 51 -4.37 -14.98 -10.57
C ILE A 51 -3.46 -16.21 -10.41
N ASP A 52 -4.03 -17.42 -10.43
CA ASP A 52 -3.26 -18.66 -10.29
C ASP A 52 -2.29 -18.88 -11.46
N LYS A 53 -2.66 -18.44 -12.68
CA LYS A 53 -1.79 -18.49 -13.86
C LYS A 53 -0.64 -17.48 -13.76
N VAL A 54 -0.94 -16.21 -13.50
CA VAL A 54 0.08 -15.15 -13.48
C VAL A 54 0.95 -15.20 -12.23
N GLY A 55 0.44 -15.72 -11.10
CA GLY A 55 1.21 -15.83 -9.86
C GLY A 55 2.49 -16.64 -10.03
N LYS A 56 2.49 -17.67 -10.87
CA LYS A 56 3.68 -18.50 -11.15
C LYS A 56 4.70 -17.81 -12.05
N SER A 57 4.33 -16.70 -12.70
CA SER A 57 5.20 -15.97 -13.62
C SER A 57 6.13 -15.02 -12.86
N PRO A 58 7.40 -14.88 -13.27
CA PRO A 58 8.30 -13.85 -12.74
C PRO A 58 8.06 -12.46 -13.35
N ALA A 59 7.16 -12.33 -14.34
CA ALA A 59 6.90 -11.10 -15.07
C ALA A 59 6.23 -10.01 -14.21
N THR A 60 6.43 -8.75 -14.61
CA THR A 60 5.71 -7.60 -14.05
C THR A 60 4.23 -7.68 -14.43
N ILE A 61 3.33 -7.40 -13.47
CA ILE A 61 1.88 -7.53 -13.65
C ILE A 61 1.22 -6.16 -13.47
N LEU A 62 0.45 -5.73 -14.47
CA LEU A 62 -0.42 -4.56 -14.41
C LEU A 62 -1.83 -4.99 -13.99
N ILE A 63 -2.38 -4.36 -12.95
CA ILE A 63 -3.76 -4.60 -12.49
C ILE A 63 -4.58 -3.35 -12.77
N GLN A 64 -5.60 -3.48 -13.62
CA GLN A 64 -6.50 -2.39 -13.98
C GLN A 64 -7.90 -2.59 -13.37
N GLY A 65 -8.61 -1.49 -13.20
CA GLY A 65 -9.96 -1.46 -12.65
C GLY A 65 -10.24 -0.14 -11.95
N GLU A 66 -11.51 0.12 -11.69
CA GLU A 66 -11.97 1.36 -11.03
C GLU A 66 -11.49 1.47 -9.58
N SER A 67 -11.61 2.67 -9.00
CA SER A 67 -11.32 2.88 -7.57
C SER A 67 -12.22 1.98 -6.71
N GLY A 68 -11.69 1.44 -5.61
CA GLY A 68 -12.46 0.59 -4.69
C GLY A 68 -12.74 -0.86 -5.12
N THR A 69 -12.42 -1.26 -6.36
CA THR A 69 -12.68 -2.63 -6.88
C THR A 69 -11.80 -3.75 -6.28
N GLY A 70 -10.97 -3.45 -5.28
CA GLY A 70 -10.17 -4.46 -4.59
C GLY A 70 -8.89 -4.88 -5.33
N LYS A 71 -8.31 -4.02 -6.18
CA LYS A 71 -7.02 -4.28 -6.86
C LYS A 71 -5.90 -4.70 -5.90
N GLU A 72 -5.86 -4.14 -4.69
CA GLU A 72 -4.91 -4.57 -3.64
C GLU A 72 -5.08 -6.02 -3.21
N LEU A 73 -6.33 -6.52 -3.18
CA LEU A 73 -6.62 -7.93 -2.86
C LEU A 73 -6.10 -8.84 -3.96
N VAL A 74 -6.23 -8.41 -5.22
CA VAL A 74 -5.69 -9.11 -6.39
C VAL A 74 -4.16 -9.17 -6.32
N ALA A 75 -3.49 -8.04 -6.09
CA ALA A 75 -2.03 -7.99 -5.95
C ALA A 75 -1.52 -8.90 -4.82
N SER A 76 -2.19 -8.85 -3.66
CA SER A 76 -1.86 -9.72 -2.52
C SER A 76 -2.09 -11.20 -2.81
N ALA A 77 -3.15 -11.53 -3.56
CA ALA A 77 -3.41 -12.91 -3.97
C ALA A 77 -2.36 -13.43 -4.96
N ILE A 78 -1.93 -12.61 -5.92
CA ILE A 78 -0.86 -12.93 -6.86
C ILE A 78 0.45 -13.22 -6.10
N HIS A 79 0.84 -12.34 -5.16
CA HIS A 79 2.04 -12.55 -4.33
C HIS A 79 2.02 -13.91 -3.62
N ARG A 80 0.89 -14.25 -2.99
CA ARG A 80 0.71 -15.55 -2.29
C ARG A 80 0.78 -16.77 -3.21
N ARG A 81 0.48 -16.61 -4.50
CA ARG A 81 0.56 -17.68 -5.51
C ARG A 81 1.91 -17.74 -6.23
N SER A 82 2.82 -16.83 -5.92
CA SER A 82 4.12 -16.74 -6.55
C SER A 82 5.22 -17.52 -5.83
N GLY A 83 6.33 -17.76 -6.52
CA GLY A 83 7.55 -18.28 -5.90
C GLY A 83 8.16 -17.36 -4.85
N ARG A 84 7.67 -16.11 -4.74
CA ARG A 84 8.13 -15.10 -3.76
C ARG A 84 7.20 -14.97 -2.56
N ALA A 85 6.21 -15.86 -2.40
CA ALA A 85 5.17 -15.78 -1.37
C ALA A 85 5.70 -15.72 0.07
N SER A 86 6.87 -16.29 0.35
CA SER A 86 7.53 -16.25 1.66
C SER A 86 8.23 -14.91 1.95
N GLY A 87 8.48 -14.11 0.92
CA GLY A 87 9.12 -12.81 1.03
C GLY A 87 8.16 -11.71 1.46
N PRO A 88 8.70 -10.53 1.82
CA PRO A 88 7.89 -9.37 2.18
C PRO A 88 7.03 -8.91 0.99
N PHE A 89 5.78 -8.57 1.28
CA PHE A 89 4.87 -7.92 0.32
C PHE A 89 4.70 -6.45 0.72
N VAL A 90 5.49 -5.58 0.09
CA VAL A 90 5.47 -4.14 0.35
C VAL A 90 4.47 -3.48 -0.59
N ARG A 91 3.56 -2.68 -0.03
CA ARG A 91 2.59 -1.90 -0.80
C ARG A 91 2.97 -0.44 -0.74
N LEU A 92 3.00 0.20 -1.90
CA LEU A 92 3.24 1.62 -2.06
C LEU A 92 2.00 2.25 -2.70
N ASN A 93 1.47 3.30 -2.08
CA ASN A 93 0.40 4.09 -2.67
C ASN A 93 1.00 5.37 -3.27
N CYS A 94 1.25 5.37 -4.58
CA CYS A 94 1.88 6.51 -5.24
C CYS A 94 1.06 7.81 -5.11
N ALA A 95 -0.27 7.72 -4.98
CA ALA A 95 -1.12 8.91 -4.83
C ALA A 95 -0.96 9.60 -3.45
N ALA A 96 -0.32 8.94 -2.48
CA ALA A 96 -0.10 9.47 -1.14
C ALA A 96 1.32 10.00 -0.92
N ILE A 97 2.17 9.98 -1.95
CA ILE A 97 3.58 10.37 -1.86
C ILE A 97 3.80 11.61 -2.72
N PRO A 98 4.38 12.70 -2.16
CA PRO A 98 4.81 13.86 -2.93
C PRO A 98 5.78 13.47 -4.05
N GLU A 99 5.62 14.07 -5.23
CA GLU A 99 6.42 13.75 -6.42
C GLU A 99 7.93 13.93 -6.19
N SER A 100 8.33 14.97 -5.44
CA SER A 100 9.73 15.22 -5.06
C SER A 100 10.36 14.08 -4.23
N LEU A 101 9.55 13.31 -3.51
CA LEU A 101 10.00 12.16 -2.72
C LEU A 101 10.00 10.85 -3.52
N ILE A 102 9.21 10.75 -4.59
CA ILE A 102 9.17 9.57 -5.46
C ILE A 102 10.47 9.42 -6.26
N GLU A 103 11.01 10.54 -6.77
CA GLU A 103 12.23 10.52 -7.59
C GLU A 103 13.51 10.23 -6.79
N SER A 104 13.47 10.44 -5.46
CA SER A 104 14.64 10.30 -4.59
C SER A 104 14.79 8.90 -3.94
N GLU A 105 13.76 8.04 -4.02
CA GLU A 105 13.66 6.77 -3.25
C GLU A 105 13.31 5.54 -4.12
N LEU A 106 13.14 5.69 -5.42
CA LEU A 106 12.97 4.61 -6.41
C LEU A 106 14.23 4.43 -7.26
#